data_AF-Q8RQI7-F1
#
_entry.id   AF-Q8RQI7-F1
#
_cell.length_a   1.000
_cell.length_b   1.000
_cell.length_c   1.000
_cell.angle_alpha   90.00
_cell.angle_beta   90.00
_cell.angle_gamma   90.00
#
_symmetry.space_group_name_H-M   'P 1'
#
loop_
_entity.id
_entity.type
_entity.pdbx_description
1 polymer ?
#
loop_
_entity_poly.entity_id
_entity_poly.type
_entity_poly.pdbx_seq_one_letter_code
_entity_poly.pdbx_strand_id
1 'polypeptide(L)'
;RTYGSLCAPTVTANDLCIRDLGYFHLKDLQHIQDKEAYYISRIKSNTRMYQKNPNPDYFQDGRIKKGTEYIQLDMEMLLNSLQPGQTCEIANAYVGMTDKVPARVIVHRLTKQQQQKRLQD
;
A
#
# COMPACT_ATOMS: atom_id res chain seq x y z
N ARG A 1 -20.54 9.78 -13.35
CA ARG A 1 -19.25 10.48 -13.18
C ARG A 1 -18.73 10.17 -11.79
N THR A 2 -17.70 9.35 -11.66
CA THR A 2 -16.99 9.15 -10.39
C THR A 2 -16.06 10.33 -10.17
N TYR A 3 -16.30 11.10 -9.12
CA TYR A 3 -15.37 12.15 -8.70
C TYR A 3 -14.06 11.49 -8.21
N GLY A 4 -12.91 12.04 -8.60
CA GLY A 4 -11.60 11.66 -8.05
C GLY A 4 -10.97 10.36 -8.59
N SER A 5 -11.49 9.77 -9.67
CA SER A 5 -10.96 8.51 -10.23
C SER A 5 -9.74 8.66 -11.15
N LEU A 6 -9.32 9.89 -11.44
CA LEU A 6 -8.10 10.15 -12.20
C LEU A 6 -7.22 11.08 -11.38
N CYS A 7 -5.93 10.74 -11.32
CA CYS A 7 -4.89 11.67 -10.90
C CYS A 7 -5.07 13.00 -11.66
N ALA A 8 -4.96 14.12 -10.94
CA ALA A 8 -5.16 15.43 -11.57
C ALA A 8 -4.11 15.57 -12.69
N PRO A 9 -4.50 15.91 -13.93
CA PRO A 9 -3.57 15.99 -15.07
C PRO A 9 -2.47 17.04 -14.87
N THR A 10 -2.55 17.80 -13.77
CA THR A 10 -1.67 18.86 -13.34
C THR A 10 -0.55 18.39 -12.40
N VAL A 11 -0.45 17.10 -12.05
CA VAL A 11 0.65 16.62 -11.19
C VAL A 11 2.00 16.77 -11.91
N THR A 12 2.93 17.42 -11.23
CA THR A 12 4.30 17.69 -11.67
C THR A 12 5.32 17.18 -10.66
N ALA A 13 6.58 17.09 -11.07
CA ALA A 13 7.66 16.59 -10.22
C ALA A 13 7.75 17.36 -8.90
N ASN A 14 8.02 16.64 -7.81
CA ASN A 14 8.08 17.14 -6.43
C ASN A 14 6.74 17.56 -5.79
N ASP A 15 5.60 17.42 -6.48
CA ASP A 15 4.30 17.65 -5.86
C ASP A 15 4.02 16.62 -4.74
N LEU A 16 3.20 17.01 -3.74
CA LEU A 16 2.68 16.09 -2.73
C LEU A 16 1.17 15.92 -2.88
N CYS A 17 0.75 14.73 -3.30
CA CYS A 17 -0.65 14.34 -3.41
C CYS A 17 -1.16 13.70 -2.11
N ILE A 18 -2.06 14.39 -1.41
CA ILE A 18 -2.77 13.81 -0.25
C ILE A 18 -4.17 13.37 -0.69
N ARG A 19 -4.52 12.11 -0.40
CA ARG A 19 -5.83 11.52 -0.76
C ARG A 19 -6.42 10.75 0.42
N ASP A 20 -7.65 11.10 0.81
CA ASP A 20 -8.37 10.43 1.89
C ASP A 20 -9.30 9.31 1.39
N LEU A 21 -9.41 8.26 2.22
CA LEU A 21 -10.37 7.15 2.21
C LEU A 21 -10.81 6.55 0.86
N GLY A 22 -10.10 5.50 0.41
CA GLY A 22 -10.72 4.39 -0.33
C GLY A 22 -11.08 4.62 -1.81
N TYR A 23 -10.96 5.84 -2.31
CA TYR A 23 -11.14 6.19 -3.73
C TYR A 23 -9.78 6.52 -4.37
N PHE A 24 -8.86 5.56 -4.35
CA PHE A 24 -7.64 5.66 -5.14
C PHE A 24 -7.57 4.47 -6.08
N HIS A 25 -7.21 4.72 -7.34
CA HIS A 25 -6.77 3.66 -8.22
C HIS A 25 -5.27 3.47 -8.03
N LEU A 26 -4.82 2.22 -7.91
CA LEU A 26 -3.38 1.90 -7.84
C LEU A 26 -2.61 2.52 -9.03
N LYS A 27 -3.25 2.60 -10.19
CA LYS A 27 -2.73 3.29 -11.37
C LYS A 27 -2.47 4.78 -11.16
N ASP A 28 -3.24 5.46 -10.32
CA ASP A 28 -2.99 6.88 -9.99
C ASP A 28 -1.73 7.01 -9.13
N LEU A 29 -1.51 6.09 -8.18
CA LEU A 29 -0.29 6.07 -7.37
C LEU A 29 0.94 5.83 -8.24
N GLN A 30 0.84 4.88 -9.18
CA GLN A 30 1.89 4.64 -10.17
C GLN A 30 2.13 5.89 -11.02
N HIS A 31 1.07 6.57 -11.49
CA HIS A 31 1.22 7.79 -12.28
C HIS A 31 1.93 8.92 -11.50
N ILE A 32 1.59 9.10 -10.22
CA ILE A 32 2.28 10.09 -9.36
C ILE A 32 3.77 9.75 -9.25
N GLN A 33 4.09 8.47 -9.06
CA GLN A 33 5.48 8.03 -9.00
C GLN A 33 6.22 8.23 -10.33
N ASP A 34 5.58 7.91 -11.46
CA ASP A 34 6.16 8.10 -12.81
C ASP A 34 6.42 9.58 -13.12
N LYS A 35 5.73 10.50 -12.43
CA LYS A 35 5.93 11.96 -12.50
C LYS A 35 6.99 12.49 -11.55
N GLU A 36 7.70 11.63 -10.81
CA GLU A 36 8.63 12.02 -9.75
C GLU A 36 7.96 12.88 -8.66
N ALA A 37 6.67 12.63 -8.42
CA ALA A 37 5.89 13.26 -7.37
C ALA A 37 5.67 12.29 -6.20
N TYR A 38 5.21 12.85 -5.08
CA TYR A 38 4.99 12.12 -3.83
C TYR A 38 3.50 11.97 -3.55
N TYR A 39 3.13 10.93 -2.78
CA TYR A 39 1.77 10.77 -2.29
C TYR A 39 1.71 10.28 -0.85
N ILE A 40 0.61 10.64 -0.19
CA ILE A 40 0.16 10.02 1.07
C ILE A 40 -1.30 9.64 0.85
N SER A 41 -1.60 8.35 0.96
CA SER A 41 -2.96 7.84 0.81
C SER A 41 -3.27 6.79 1.85
N ARG A 42 -4.50 6.82 2.36
CA ARG A 42 -5.02 5.77 3.23
C ARG A 42 -5.43 4.56 2.38
N ILE A 43 -4.82 3.42 2.66
CA ILE A 43 -5.14 2.15 2.01
C ILE A 43 -6.39 1.50 2.64
N LYS A 44 -7.23 0.86 1.83
CA LYS A 44 -8.39 0.10 2.31
C LYS A 44 -7.91 -1.16 3.04
N SER A 45 -8.56 -1.53 4.15
CA SER A 45 -8.12 -2.65 4.99
C SER A 45 -8.05 -4.00 4.27
N ASN A 46 -8.84 -4.20 3.22
CA ASN A 46 -8.85 -5.43 2.42
C ASN A 46 -7.86 -5.43 1.25
N THR A 47 -7.04 -4.38 1.09
CA THR A 47 -6.02 -4.32 0.06
C THR A 47 -4.88 -5.28 0.41
N ARG A 48 -4.63 -6.25 -0.48
CA ARG A 48 -3.52 -7.19 -0.34
C ARG A 48 -2.19 -6.48 -0.52
N MET A 49 -1.23 -6.83 0.32
CA MET A 49 0.14 -6.33 0.28
C MET A 49 1.11 -7.49 0.17
N TYR A 50 2.24 -7.25 -0.46
CA TYR A 50 3.23 -8.27 -0.76
C TYR A 50 4.65 -7.74 -0.54
N GLN A 51 5.60 -8.65 -0.38
CA GLN A 51 7.03 -8.39 -0.57
C GLN A 51 7.56 -9.27 -1.70
N LYS A 52 8.64 -8.83 -2.35
CA LYS A 52 9.34 -9.70 -3.31
C LYS A 52 9.82 -10.96 -2.59
N ASN A 53 9.59 -12.11 -3.22
CA ASN A 53 10.14 -13.35 -2.75
C ASN A 53 11.66 -13.36 -3.01
N PRO A 54 12.51 -13.50 -1.98
CA PRO A 54 13.96 -13.63 -2.19
C PRO A 54 14.33 -14.91 -2.95
N ASN A 55 13.49 -15.95 -2.89
CA ASN A 55 13.70 -17.25 -3.50
C ASN A 55 12.47 -17.69 -4.32
N PRO A 56 12.22 -17.08 -5.49
CA PRO A 56 11.11 -17.49 -6.35
C PRO A 56 11.42 -18.82 -7.05
N ASP A 57 10.38 -19.51 -7.49
CA ASP A 57 10.51 -20.68 -8.35
C ASP A 57 10.78 -20.25 -9.80
N TYR A 58 11.47 -21.12 -10.53
CA TYR A 58 11.76 -20.93 -11.95
C TYR A 58 11.20 -22.08 -12.79
N PHE A 59 10.82 -21.78 -14.04
CA PHE A 59 10.61 -22.78 -15.07
C PHE A 59 11.96 -23.33 -15.55
N GLN A 60 11.94 -24.45 -16.28
CA GLN A 60 13.17 -25.06 -16.82
C GLN A 60 13.97 -24.12 -17.74
N ASP A 61 13.29 -23.15 -18.36
CA ASP A 61 13.89 -22.12 -19.21
C ASP A 61 14.44 -20.91 -18.45
N GLY A 62 14.42 -20.93 -17.11
CA GLY A 62 14.92 -19.86 -16.27
C GLY A 62 13.97 -18.68 -16.07
N ARG A 63 12.76 -18.69 -16.64
CA ARG A 63 11.74 -17.67 -16.34
C ARG A 63 11.16 -17.87 -14.94
N ILE A 64 10.93 -16.77 -14.20
CA ILE A 64 10.28 -16.83 -12.89
C ILE A 64 8.84 -17.31 -13.03
N LYS A 65 8.43 -18.25 -12.16
CA LYS A 65 7.02 -18.59 -11.99
C LYS A 65 6.33 -17.43 -11.26
N LYS A 66 5.54 -16.63 -11.99
CA LYS A 66 4.87 -15.42 -11.48
C LYS A 66 4.11 -15.62 -10.16
N GLY A 67 3.53 -16.80 -9.94
CA GLY A 67 2.82 -17.13 -8.69
C GLY A 67 3.71 -17.16 -7.44
N THR A 68 5.03 -17.27 -7.61
CA THR A 68 6.02 -17.35 -6.53
C THR A 68 6.91 -16.10 -6.45
N GLU A 69 6.71 -15.13 -7.33
CA GLU A 69 7.52 -13.91 -7.40
C GLU A 69 7.33 -13.03 -6.15
N TYR A 70 6.17 -13.13 -5.51
CA TYR A 70 5.78 -12.31 -4.37
C TYR A 70 5.21 -13.16 -3.24
N ILE A 71 5.56 -12.81 -2.00
CA ILE A 71 5.00 -13.38 -0.78
C ILE A 71 3.94 -12.41 -0.26
N GLN A 72 2.72 -12.90 -0.06
CA GLN A 72 1.66 -12.09 0.53
C GLN A 72 1.96 -11.84 2.01
N LEU A 73 1.86 -10.59 2.43
CA LEU A 73 1.98 -10.22 3.83
C LEU A 73 0.69 -10.56 4.58
N ASP A 74 0.85 -11.24 5.72
CA ASP A 74 -0.23 -11.39 6.69
C ASP A 74 -0.36 -10.10 7.50
N MET A 75 -1.18 -9.20 6.98
CA MET A 75 -1.43 -7.91 7.61
C MET A 75 -2.18 -8.05 8.94
N GLU A 76 -2.98 -9.10 9.13
CA GLU A 76 -3.69 -9.33 10.39
C GLU A 76 -2.70 -9.72 11.48
N MET A 77 -1.82 -10.69 11.20
CA MET A 77 -0.73 -11.07 12.09
C MET A 77 0.16 -9.86 12.42
N LEU A 78 0.55 -9.07 11.41
CA LEU A 78 1.34 -7.85 11.61
C LEU A 78 0.62 -6.88 12.54
N LEU A 79 -0.65 -6.56 12.27
CA LEU A 79 -1.43 -5.60 13.06
C LEU A 79 -1.65 -6.07 14.50
N ASN A 80 -1.75 -7.38 14.73
CA ASN A 80 -1.89 -7.97 16.05
C ASN A 80 -0.58 -8.02 16.83
N SER A 81 0.57 -8.05 16.15
CA SER A 81 1.89 -7.98 16.78
C SER A 81 2.24 -6.60 17.36
N LEU A 82 1.58 -5.54 16.88
CA LEU A 82 1.85 -4.15 17.27
C LEU A 82 1.18 -3.80 18.60
N GLN A 83 1.96 -3.17 19.49
CA GLN A 83 1.43 -2.57 20.71
C GLN A 83 0.58 -1.34 20.39
N PRO A 84 -0.44 -1.00 21.22
CA PRO A 84 -1.20 0.24 21.05
C PRO A 84 -0.29 1.47 21.01
N GLY A 85 -0.40 2.30 19.97
CA GLY A 85 0.45 3.47 19.71
C GLY A 85 1.73 3.16 18.93
N GLN A 86 2.06 1.90 18.68
CA GLN A 86 3.25 1.52 17.91
C GLN A 86 3.06 1.80 16.42
N THR A 87 4.13 2.27 15.79
CA THR A 87 4.24 2.43 14.34
C THR A 87 5.30 1.48 13.80
N CYS A 88 5.03 0.83 12.68
CA CYS A 88 6.04 0.15 11.89
C CYS A 88 5.99 0.60 10.42
N GLU A 89 7.12 0.43 9.74
CA GLU A 89 7.27 0.74 8.33
C GLU A 89 7.63 -0.53 7.54
N ILE A 90 6.99 -0.69 6.38
CA ILE A 90 7.33 -1.68 5.37
C ILE A 90 7.83 -0.91 4.15
N ALA A 91 9.15 -0.76 4.05
CA ALA A 91 9.79 0.08 3.04
C ALA A 91 9.57 -0.43 1.59
N ASN A 92 9.63 -1.75 1.40
CA ASN A 92 9.59 -2.41 0.09
C ASN A 92 8.32 -3.25 -0.07
N ALA A 93 7.14 -2.63 0.08
CA ALA A 93 5.87 -3.30 -0.13
C ALA A 93 5.41 -3.18 -1.58
N TYR A 94 4.59 -4.13 -2.00
CA TYR A 94 3.89 -4.14 -3.28
C TYR A 94 2.40 -4.23 -3.00
N VAL A 95 1.64 -3.22 -3.41
CA VAL A 95 0.23 -3.03 -3.02
C VAL A 95 -0.68 -3.42 -4.18
N GLY A 96 -1.67 -4.25 -3.89
CA GLY A 96 -2.66 -4.71 -4.86
C GLY A 96 -2.41 -6.13 -5.38
N MET A 97 -3.50 -6.86 -5.61
CA MET A 97 -3.45 -8.26 -6.04
C MET A 97 -2.86 -8.41 -7.44
N THR A 98 -3.31 -7.59 -8.40
CA THR A 98 -2.88 -7.67 -9.81
C THR A 98 -1.71 -6.74 -10.08
N ASP A 99 -1.90 -5.44 -9.87
CA ASP A 99 -0.97 -4.40 -10.29
C ASP A 99 0.34 -4.37 -9.47
N LYS A 100 0.29 -4.80 -8.19
CA LYS A 100 1.45 -4.86 -7.28
C LYS A 100 2.30 -3.59 -7.33
N VAL A 101 1.68 -2.44 -7.10
CA VAL A 101 2.37 -1.14 -7.18
C VAL A 101 3.40 -1.04 -6.04
N PRO A 102 4.69 -0.78 -6.34
CA PRO A 102 5.70 -0.62 -5.31
C PRO A 102 5.35 0.60 -4.45
N ALA A 103 5.38 0.44 -3.13
CA ALA A 103 5.06 1.50 -2.20
C ALA A 103 5.74 1.29 -0.85
N ARG A 104 5.93 2.38 -0.14
CA ARG A 104 6.25 2.37 1.30
C ARG A 104 4.95 2.40 2.10
N VAL A 105 4.78 1.44 3.00
CA VAL A 105 3.57 1.35 3.85
C VAL A 105 3.94 1.66 5.29
N ILE A 106 3.22 2.61 5.89
CA ILE A 106 3.34 2.95 7.30
C ILE A 106 2.09 2.43 8.02
N VAL A 107 2.29 1.61 9.03
CA VAL A 107 1.21 1.02 9.83
C VAL A 107 1.29 1.58 11.24
N HIS A 108 0.19 2.15 11.73
CA HIS A 108 0.09 2.66 13.09
C HIS A 108 -1.07 2.00 13.82
N ARG A 109 -0.77 1.34 14.95
CA ARG A 109 -1.79 0.76 15.83
C ARG A 109 -2.35 1.88 16.70
N LEU A 110 -3.66 2.09 16.66
CA LEU A 110 -4.32 3.10 17.49
C LEU A 110 -4.05 2.86 18.98
N THR A 111 -3.91 3.95 19.74
CA THR A 111 -3.87 3.90 21.20
C THR A 111 -5.24 3.53 21.76
N LYS A 112 -5.28 3.03 23.00
CA LYS A 112 -6.54 2.72 23.69
C LYS A 112 -7.49 3.94 23.75
N GLN A 113 -6.94 5.13 24.01
CA GLN A 113 -7.71 6.37 24.01
C GLN A 113 -8.29 6.71 22.64
N GLN A 114 -7.50 6.54 21.57
CA GLN A 114 -7.97 6.77 20.19
C GLN A 114 -9.06 5.76 19.79
N GLN A 115 -8.93 4.49 20.21
CA GLN A 115 -9.95 3.48 19.99
C GLN A 115 -11.25 3.83 20.71
N GLN A 116 -11.17 4.26 21.97
CA GLN A 116 -12.36 4.63 22.74
C GLN A 116 -13.08 5.84 22.15
N LYS A 117 -12.34 6.87 21.70
CA LYS A 117 -12.93 8.02 21.00
C LYS A 117 -13.70 7.59 19.74
N ARG A 118 -13.13 6.68 18.94
CA ARG A 118 -13.80 6.18 17.73
C ARG A 118 -15.05 5.33 17.97
N LEU A 119 -15.23 4.78 19.18
CA LEU A 119 -16.45 4.05 19.54
C LEU A 119 -17.54 4.98 20.09
N GLN A 120 -17.16 6.22 20.43
CA GLN A 120 -18.07 7.26 20.93
C GLN A 120 -18.58 8.17 19.80
N ASP A 121 -17.84 8.25 18.69
CA ASP A 121 -18.23 8.90 17.44
C ASP A 121 -19.13 8.00 16.57
#